data_AF-A0A1H5PDS8-F1
#
_entry.id   AF-A0A1H5PDS8-F1
#
_cell.length_a   1.000
_cell.length_b   1.000
_cell.length_c   1.000
_cell.angle_alpha   90.00
_cell.angle_beta   90.00
_cell.angle_gamma   90.00
#
_symmetry.space_group_name_H-M   'P 1'
#
loop_
_entity.id
_entity.type
_entity.pdbx_description
1 polymer ?
#
loop_
_entity_poly.entity_id
_entity_poly.type
_entity_poly.pdbx_seq_one_letter_code
_entity_poly.pdbx_strand_id
1 'polypeptide(L)'
;MRSAIRLPYSNDHAIVESRCIKSLLNLPVVSLTLRGQTINLSQDTATAIGTALLLASTDEDPPVPPHALPTNELSEENSWTR
;
A
#
# COMPACT_ATOMS: atom_id res chain seq x y z
N MET A 1 13.64 14.61 10.29
CA MET A 1 12.22 14.63 9.86
C MET A 1 11.60 13.30 10.21
N ARG A 2 10.39 13.28 10.78
CA ARG A 2 9.70 12.05 11.20
C ARG A 2 8.31 12.00 10.56
N SER A 3 7.98 10.87 9.95
CA SER A 3 6.72 10.63 9.26
C SER A 3 6.11 9.30 9.72
N ALA A 4 4.79 9.24 9.84
CA ALA A 4 4.07 8.01 10.10
C ALA A 4 3.29 7.59 8.85
N ILE A 5 3.43 6.33 8.46
CA ILE A 5 2.79 5.73 7.28
C ILE A 5 1.90 4.62 7.79
N ARG A 6 0.60 4.68 7.46
CA ARG A 6 -0.33 3.59 7.75
C ARG A 6 -0.16 2.52 6.70
N LEU A 7 0.02 1.27 7.14
CA LEU A 7 0.19 0.17 6.21
C LEU A 7 -1.18 -0.26 5.65
N PRO A 8 -1.29 -0.46 4.31
CA PRO A 8 -2.51 -1.01 3.72
C PRO A 8 -2.87 -2.36 4.36
N TYR A 9 -4.16 -2.62 4.55
CA TYR A 9 -4.69 -3.88 5.09
C TYR A 9 -4.17 -4.26 6.48
N SER A 10 -3.55 -3.33 7.21
CA SER A 10 -3.10 -3.53 8.58
C SER A 10 -3.56 -2.37 9.49
N ASN A 11 -3.71 -2.66 10.78
CA ASN A 11 -3.86 -1.63 11.81
C ASN A 11 -2.51 -1.07 12.29
N ASP A 12 -1.41 -1.60 11.75
CA ASP A 12 -0.07 -1.15 12.07
C ASP A 12 0.28 0.16 11.36
N HIS A 13 1.18 0.89 12.01
CA HIS A 13 1.76 2.12 11.49
C HIS A 13 3.28 1.95 11.47
N ALA A 14 3.86 2.26 10.33
CA ALA A 14 5.30 2.38 10.18
C ALA A 14 5.72 3.82 10.49
N ILE A 15 6.78 3.99 11.26
CA ILE A 15 7.36 5.31 11.53
C ILE A 15 8.69 5.38 10.80
N VAL A 16 8.82 6.36 9.90
CA VAL A 16 10.06 6.66 9.19
C VAL A 16 10.68 7.91 9.80
N GLU A 17 11.93 7.81 10.22
CA GLU A 17 12.70 8.93 10.72
C GLU A 17 13.99 9.08 9.92
N SER A 18 14.21 10.27 9.37
CA SER A 18 15.47 10.64 8.72
C SER A 18 16.22 11.62 9.61
N ARG A 19 17.48 11.30 9.91
CA ARG A 19 18.39 12.09 10.75
C ARG A 19 19.80 12.07 10.20
N CYS A 20 20.55 13.14 10.45
CA CYS A 20 21.99 13.19 10.17
C CYS A 20 22.75 13.10 11.48
N ILE A 21 23.71 12.18 11.55
CA ILE A 21 24.54 12.00 12.75
C ILE A 21 25.77 12.90 12.62
N LYS A 22 25.75 14.04 13.32
CA LYS A 22 26.82 15.06 13.23
C LYS A 22 28.21 14.54 13.57
N SER A 23 28.31 13.65 14.56
CA SER A 23 29.58 13.05 14.99
C SER A 23 30.20 12.10 13.97
N LEU A 24 29.42 11.64 12.99
CA LEU A 24 29.87 10.71 11.95
C LEU A 24 29.86 11.40 10.58
N LEU A 25 30.52 12.55 10.47
CA LEU A 25 30.63 13.30 9.21
C LEU A 25 29.25 13.68 8.61
N ASN A 26 28.26 13.93 9.47
CA ASN A 26 26.87 14.16 9.07
C ASN A 26 26.24 12.99 8.29
N LEU A 27 26.64 11.75 8.58
CA LEU A 27 26.10 10.56 7.92
C LEU A 27 24.56 10.56 7.97
N PRO A 28 23.88 10.49 6.81
CA PRO A 28 22.44 10.38 6.76
C PRO A 28 22.03 8.96 7.15
N VAL A 29 21.10 8.86 8.09
CA VAL A 29 20.53 7.59 8.55
C VAL A 29 19.02 7.68 8.46
N VAL A 30 18.42 6.67 7.85
CA VAL A 30 16.96 6.50 7.83
C VAL A 30 16.61 5.33 8.74
N SER A 31 15.67 5.53 9.65
CA SER A 31 15.17 4.52 10.56
C SER A 31 13.72 4.21 10.21
N LEU A 32 13.39 2.94 10.07
CA LEU A 32 12.03 2.46 9.90
C LEU A 32 11.62 1.70 11.16
N THR A 33 10.56 2.12 11.82
CA THR A 33 10.00 1.43 12.98
C THR A 33 8.66 0.81 12.64
N LEU A 34 8.51 -0.48 12.87
CA LEU A 34 7.27 -1.22 12.68
C LEU A 34 7.03 -2.12 13.89
N ARG A 35 5.83 -2.07 14.49
CA ARG A 35 5.46 -2.87 15.68
C ARG A 35 6.48 -2.78 16.83
N GLY A 36 7.04 -1.59 17.04
CA GLY A 36 8.06 -1.35 18.07
C GLY A 36 9.45 -1.87 17.73
N GLN A 37 9.66 -2.50 16.58
CA GLN A 37 10.99 -2.86 16.08
C GLN A 37 11.53 -1.77 15.16
N THR A 38 12.72 -1.27 15.44
CA THR A 38 13.38 -0.25 14.63
C THR A 38 14.54 -0.86 13.84
N ILE A 39 14.55 -0.61 12.53
CA ILE A 39 15.58 -1.02 11.60
C ILE A 39 16.24 0.25 11.03
N ASN A 40 17.57 0.31 11.09
CA ASN A 40 18.33 1.35 10.40
C ASN A 40 18.56 0.91 8.96
N LEU A 41 18.22 1.77 8.02
CA LEU A 41 18.33 1.54 6.59
C LEU A 41 19.49 2.38 6.04
N SER A 42 20.20 1.80 5.07
CA SER A 42 21.05 2.60 4.19
C SER A 42 20.20 3.53 3.33
N GLN A 43 20.83 4.55 2.75
CA GLN A 43 20.15 5.49 1.86
C GLN A 43 19.52 4.78 0.65
N ASP A 44 20.23 3.84 0.03
CA ASP A 44 19.75 3.10 -1.14
C ASP A 44 18.51 2.26 -0.82
N THR A 45 18.55 1.52 0.30
CA THR A 45 17.40 0.70 0.74
C THR A 45 16.20 1.56 1.13
N ALA A 46 16.43 2.67 1.84
CA ALA A 46 15.37 3.61 2.19
C ALA A 46 14.71 4.20 0.94
N THR A 47 15.51 4.53 -0.08
CA THR A 47 15.01 5.04 -1.37
C THR A 47 14.19 3.98 -2.09
N ALA A 48 14.70 2.75 -2.20
CA ALA A 48 13.98 1.65 -2.85
C ALA A 48 12.62 1.37 -2.20
N ILE A 49 12.56 1.32 -0.86
CA ILE A 49 11.30 1.11 -0.12
C ILE A 49 10.35 2.30 -0.32
N GLY A 50 10.85 3.53 -0.20
CA GLY A 50 10.05 4.73 -0.40
C GLY A 50 9.42 4.79 -1.79
N THR A 51 10.20 4.48 -2.83
CA THR A 51 9.71 4.40 -4.21
C THR A 51 8.68 3.28 -4.38
N ALA A 52 8.94 2.08 -3.85
CA ALA A 52 8.01 0.97 -3.95
C ALA A 52 6.66 1.28 -3.26
N LEU A 53 6.68 1.92 -2.09
CA LEU A 53 5.47 2.36 -1.40
C LEU A 53 4.72 3.44 -2.19
N LEU A 54 5.45 4.38 -2.80
CA LEU A 54 4.85 5.41 -3.64
C LEU A 54 4.16 4.79 -4.87
N LEU A 55 4.84 3.87 -5.55
CA LEU A 55 4.28 3.15 -6.70
C LEU A 55 3.03 2.34 -6.31
N ALA A 56 3.08 1.61 -5.20
CA ALA A 56 1.93 0.85 -4.69
C ALA A 56 0.74 1.75 -4.28
N SER A 57 0.98 3.03 -3.99
CA SER A 57 -0.10 4.00 -3.71
C SER A 57 -0.72 4.60 -4.98
N THR A 58 -0.05 4.48 -6.12
CA THR A 58 -0.51 4.99 -7.43
C THR A 58 -1.03 3.90 -8.37
N ASP A 59 -0.88 2.62 -8.00
CA ASP A 59 -1.46 1.50 -8.72
C ASP A 59 -2.97 1.49 -8.43
N GLU A 60 -3.73 2.23 -9.23
CA GLU A 60 -5.19 2.12 -9.25
C GLU A 60 -5.58 0.70 -9.69
N ASP A 61 -6.43 0.05 -8.89
CA ASP A 61 -7.19 -1.13 -9.31
C ASP A 61 -7.79 -0.85 -10.71
N PRO A 62 -7.68 -1.76 -11.69
CA PRO A 62 -8.37 -1.56 -12.95
C PRO A 62 -9.86 -1.30 -12.65
N PRO A 63 -10.51 -0.35 -13.34
CA PRO A 63 -11.88 0.03 -13.02
C PRO A 63 -12.75 -1.22 -13.05
N VAL A 64 -13.30 -1.58 -11.89
CA VAL A 64 -14.28 -2.67 -11.78
C VAL A 64 -15.39 -2.33 -12.79
N PRO A 65 -15.58 -3.13 -13.84
CA PRO A 65 -16.62 -2.84 -14.82
C PRO A 65 -17.95 -2.76 -14.07
N PRO A 66 -18.73 -1.68 -14.26
CA PRO A 66 -19.93 -1.45 -13.48
C PRO A 66 -20.92 -2.59 -13.78
N HIS A 67 -21.31 -3.29 -12.71
CA HIS A 67 -22.50 -4.14 -12.67
C HIS A 67 -22.67 -5.14 -13.81
N ALA A 68 -22.17 -6.37 -13.61
CA ALA A 68 -22.98 -7.51 -14.01
C ALA A 68 -24.20 -7.55 -13.07
N LEU A 69 -25.30 -6.91 -13.49
CA LEU A 69 -26.62 -7.21 -12.94
C LEU A 69 -26.81 -8.74 -13.03
N PRO A 70 -27.30 -9.42 -11.97
CA PRO A 70 -27.83 -10.75 -12.14
C PRO A 70 -29.07 -10.59 -13.01
N THR A 71 -28.96 -10.92 -14.30
CA THR A 71 -30.12 -11.08 -15.18
C THR A 71 -30.90 -12.25 -14.60
N ASN A 72 -31.91 -11.88 -13.81
CA ASN A 72 -32.89 -12.77 -13.24
C ASN A 72 -33.41 -13.70 -14.35
N GLU A 73 -33.36 -15.01 -14.09
CA GLU A 73 -33.98 -16.00 -14.95
C GLU A 73 -35.44 -15.63 -15.22
N LEU A 74 -35.75 -15.40 -16.48
CA LEU A 74 -37.11 -15.42 -17.01
C LEU A 74 -37.07 -16.25 -18.29
N SER A 75 -36.90 -17.55 -18.08
CA SER A 75 -37.32 -18.56 -19.05
C SER A 75 -38.83 -18.49 -19.15
N GLU A 76 -39.35 -17.68 -20.08
CA GLU A 76 -40.71 -17.81 -20.57
C GLU A 76 -40.83 -19.13 -21.35
N GLU A 77 -40.97 -20.25 -20.64
CA GLU A 77 -41.48 -21.49 -21.23
C GLU A 77 -43.01 -21.42 -21.21
N ASN A 78 -43.56 -20.84 -22.28
CA ASN A 78 -44.99 -20.92 -22.58
C ASN A 78 -45.17 -21.34 -24.03
N SER A 79 -45.39 -22.64 -24.26
CA SER A 79 -46.04 -23.17 -25.45
C SER A 79 -46.73 -24.50 -25.12
N TRP A 80 -47.77 -24.40 -24.29
CA TRP A 80 -48.86 -25.38 -24.26
C TRP A 80 -49.77 -25.16 -25.47
N THR A 81 -49.66 -25.99 -26.51
CA THR A 81 -50.72 -26.34 -27.48
C THR A 81 -50.17 -27.55 -28.27
N ARG A 82 -50.53 -28.79 -27.90
CA ARG A 82 -51.70 -29.58 -28.32
C ARG A 82 -51.72 -29.90 -29.80
#